data_AF-A0A352GJ72-F1
#
_entry.id   AF-A0A352GJ72-F1
#
_cell.length_a   1.000
_cell.length_b   1.000
_cell.length_c   1.000
_cell.angle_alpha   90.00
_cell.angle_beta   90.00
_cell.angle_gamma   90.00
#
_symmetry.space_group_name_H-M   'P 1'
#
loop_
_entity.id
_entity.type
_entity.pdbx_description
1 polymer ?
#
loop_
_entity_poly.entity_id
_entity_poly.type
_entity_poly.pdbx_seq_one_letter_code
_entity_poly.pdbx_strand_id
1 'polypeptide(L)' 'PAIPFRIPPGIRLVRVDAQTGLPALIGQTEDVIWESFKPGTVPKEDTEIISAGQGMSGNGDATQQPFGGTGGLY' A
#
# COMPACT_ATOMS: atom_id res chain seq x y z
N PRO A 1 -30.74 1.46 -7.93
CA PRO A 1 -29.91 0.61 -8.84
C PRO A 1 -28.52 0.45 -8.23
N ALA A 2 -27.90 -0.72 -8.35
CA ALA A 2 -26.53 -0.92 -7.87
C ALA A 2 -25.57 -0.07 -8.71
N ILE A 3 -24.68 0.67 -8.04
CA ILE A 3 -23.61 1.42 -8.69
C ILE A 3 -22.42 0.46 -8.88
N PRO A 4 -21.95 0.22 -10.12
CA PRO A 4 -20.79 -0.63 -10.33
C PRO A 4 -19.55 -0.04 -9.65
N PHE A 5 -18.71 -0.90 -9.07
CA PHE A 5 -17.38 -0.50 -8.62
C PHE A 5 -16.59 0.06 -9.81
N ARG A 6 -15.97 1.22 -9.62
CA ARG A 6 -15.09 1.82 -10.62
C ARG A 6 -13.64 1.63 -10.21
N ILE A 7 -12.80 1.30 -11.19
CA ILE A 7 -11.35 1.33 -11.01
C ILE A 7 -10.93 2.81 -10.92
N PRO A 8 -10.30 3.25 -9.82
CA PRO A 8 -9.87 4.63 -9.71
C PRO A 8 -8.74 4.92 -10.71
N PRO A 9 -8.72 6.08 -11.37
CA PRO A 9 -7.65 6.44 -12.27
C PRO A 9 -6.31 6.52 -11.53
N GLY A 10 -5.25 6.03 -12.18
CA GLY A 10 -3.88 6.13 -11.66
C GLY A 10 -3.47 5.01 -10.70
N ILE A 11 -4.35 4.08 -10.35
CA ILE A 11 -4.00 2.92 -9.52
C ILE A 11 -3.27 1.86 -10.34
N ARG A 12 -2.29 1.19 -9.73
CA ARG A 12 -1.56 0.05 -10.33
C ARG A 12 -1.68 -1.16 -9.43
N LEU A 13 -1.89 -2.33 -10.02
CA LEU A 13 -1.81 -3.59 -9.29
C LEU A 13 -0.35 -4.05 -9.25
N VAL A 14 0.14 -4.35 -8.05
CA VAL A 14 1.50 -4.81 -7.79
C VAL A 14 1.43 -6.15 -7.08
N ARG A 15 2.34 -7.06 -7.44
CA ARG A 15 2.50 -8.33 -6.72
C ARG A 15 3.23 -8.07 -5.42
N VAL A 16 2.62 -8.46 -4.32
CA VAL A 16 3.10 -8.20 -2.96
C VAL A 16 3.14 -9.50 -2.18
N ASP A 17 4.21 -9.69 -1.41
CA ASP A 17 4.29 -10.75 -0.42
C ASP A 17 3.31 -10.45 0.72
N ALA A 18 2.38 -11.37 0.95
CA ALA A 18 1.26 -11.21 1.88
C ALA A 18 1.69 -11.16 3.35
N GLN A 19 2.91 -11.62 3.67
CA GLN A 19 3.44 -11.59 5.03
C GLN A 19 4.14 -10.26 5.33
N THR A 20 4.88 -9.73 4.36
CA THR A 20 5.75 -8.56 4.56
C THR A 20 5.16 -7.25 4.03
N GLY A 21 4.21 -7.30 3.09
CA GLY A 21 3.68 -6.12 2.42
C GLY A 21 4.65 -5.50 1.40
N LEU A 22 5.79 -6.14 1.14
CA LEU A 22 6.80 -5.69 0.18
C LEU A 22 6.54 -6.28 -1.21
N PRO A 23 7.06 -5.64 -2.29
CA PRO A 23 6.98 -6.21 -3.63
C PRO A 23 7.53 -7.64 -3.67
N ALA A 24 6.77 -8.55 -4.26
CA ALA A 24 7.13 -9.96 -4.34
C ALA A 24 8.44 -10.16 -5.11
N LEU A 25 9.27 -11.10 -4.65
CA LEU A 25 10.54 -11.42 -5.30
C LEU A 25 10.34 -12.07 -6.67
N ILE A 26 11.34 -11.94 -7.53
CA ILE A 26 11.32 -12.58 -8.86
C ILE A 26 11.23 -14.10 -8.66
N GLY A 27 10.19 -14.72 -9.25
CA GLY A 27 9.95 -16.17 -9.15
C GLY A 27 9.20 -16.61 -7.90
N GLN A 28 8.89 -15.70 -6.96
CA GLN A 28 8.03 -16.02 -5.82
C GLN A 28 6.61 -16.33 -6.31
N THR A 29 6.06 -17.48 -5.93
CA THR A 29 4.71 -17.91 -6.30
C THR A 29 3.81 -18.16 -5.11
N GLU A 30 4.39 -18.40 -3.94
CA GLU A 30 3.69 -18.62 -2.67
C GLU A 30 3.51 -17.30 -1.94
N ASP A 31 2.40 -17.17 -1.19
CA ASP A 31 2.07 -15.98 -0.40
C ASP A 31 2.06 -14.67 -1.19
N VAL A 32 1.78 -14.70 -2.49
CA VAL A 32 1.70 -13.49 -3.32
C VAL A 32 0.25 -13.05 -3.55
N ILE A 33 -0.06 -11.82 -3.18
CA ILE A 33 -1.34 -11.16 -3.49
C ILE A 33 -1.16 -10.01 -4.50
N TRP A 34 -2.27 -9.60 -5.10
CA TRP A 34 -2.33 -8.37 -5.89
C TRP A 34 -2.88 -7.25 -5.03
N GLU A 35 -2.07 -6.21 -4.81
CA GLU A 35 -2.48 -5.03 -4.09
C GLU A 35 -2.43 -3.80 -4.99
N SER A 36 -3.37 -2.89 -4.75
CA SER A 36 -3.59 -1.70 -5.56
C SER A 36 -2.89 -0.49 -4.95
N PHE A 37 -1.90 0.06 -5.64
CA PHE A 37 -1.13 1.22 -5.18
C PHE A 37 -1.36 2.46 -6.03
N LYS A 38 -1.29 3.62 -5.38
CA LYS A 38 -1.12 4.90 -6.08
C LYS A 38 0.32 4.99 -6.61
N PRO A 39 0.58 5.78 -7.67
CA PRO A 39 1.93 5.95 -8.18
C PRO A 39 2.82 6.56 -7.10
N GLY A 40 3.98 5.94 -6.84
CA GLY A 40 4.95 6.42 -5.85
C GLY A 40 4.74 5.94 -4.41
N THR A 41 3.65 5.21 -4.12
CA THR A 41 3.35 4.73 -2.75
C THR A 41 3.62 3.24 -2.55
N VAL A 42 4.28 2.58 -3.52
CA VAL A 42 4.68 1.18 -3.37
C VAL A 42 5.81 1.11 -2.34
N PRO A 43 5.71 0.26 -1.30
CA PRO A 43 6.76 0.08 -0.30
C PRO A 43 8.08 -0.37 -0.94
N LYS A 44 9.20 0.15 -0.44
CA LYS A 44 10.55 -0.34 -0.75
C LYS A 44 11.16 -0.88 0.53
N GLU A 45 12.14 -1.77 0.42
CA GLU A 45 12.79 -2.41 1.59
C GLU A 45 13.34 -1.40 2.61
N ASP A 46 13.72 -0.20 2.18
CA ASP A 46 14.23 0.90 3.03
C ASP A 46 13.11 1.83 3.57
N THR A 47 11.84 1.53 3.32
CA THR A 47 10.72 2.38 3.73
C THR A 47 10.19 1.92 5.08
N GLU A 48 10.48 2.65 6.16
CA GLU A 48 9.88 2.40 7.47
C GLU A 48 8.36 2.54 7.42
N ILE A 49 7.66 1.45 7.75
CA ILE A 49 6.20 1.40 7.83
C ILE A 49 5.80 1.98 9.19
N ILE A 50 5.54 3.29 9.26
CA ILE A 50 4.99 3.89 10.46
C ILE A 50 3.51 3.48 10.56
N SER A 51 3.23 2.47 11.38
CA SER A 51 1.88 2.01 11.67
C SER A 51 1.05 3.16 12.26
N ALA A 52 -0.12 3.43 11.66
CA ALA A 52 -1.04 4.51 12.03
C ALA A 52 -1.78 4.25 13.35
N GLY A 53 -1.07 3.79 14.38
CA GLY A 53 -1.58 3.52 15.73
C GLY A 53 -0.81 4.21 16.86
N GLN A 54 0.32 4.88 16.58
CA GLN A 54 1.15 5.51 17.61
C GLN A 54 1.35 7.01 17.32
N GLY A 55 0.56 7.84 18.01
CA GLY A 55 0.90 9.19 18.42
C GLY A 55 1.40 10.17 17.34
N MET A 56 0.48 10.89 16.70
CA MET A 56 0.80 12.21 16.18
C MET A 56 1.06 13.16 17.36
N SER A 57 2.32 13.28 17.77
CA SER A 57 2.79 14.42 18.56
C SER A 57 4.27 14.63 18.29
N GLY A 58 4.58 15.43 17.27
CA GLY A 58 5.93 15.90 17.01
C GLY A 58 6.01 16.67 15.70
N ASN A 59 6.12 18.00 15.79
CA ASN A 59 6.35 18.93 14.69
C ASN A 59 7.42 18.43 13.70
N GLY A 60 7.07 18.38 12.41
CA GLY A 60 8.02 18.20 11.32
C GLY A 60 7.30 18.09 9.98
N ASP A 61 7.50 19.11 9.14
CA ASP A 61 7.32 19.15 7.67
C ASP A 61 6.39 18.10 7.02
N ALA A 62 5.27 18.60 6.47
CA ALA A 62 4.19 17.79 5.88
C ALA A 62 4.53 17.21 4.50
N THR A 63 5.57 16.38 4.40
CA THR A 63 5.69 15.36 3.33
C THR A 63 5.16 14.00 3.79
N GLN A 64 4.11 14.00 4.63
CA GLN A 64 3.37 12.80 5.02
C GLN A 64 2.69 12.19 3.78
N GLN A 65 3.44 11.39 3.04
CA GLN A 65 2.90 10.33 2.22
C GLN A 65 2.26 9.34 3.20
N PRO A 66 0.93 9.18 3.22
CA PRO A 66 0.33 8.13 4.04
C PRO A 66 0.67 6.80 3.39
N PHE A 67 1.75 6.15 3.84
CA PHE A 67 2.12 4.78 3.48
C PHE A 67 1.18 3.73 4.12
N GLY A 68 0.04 4.16 4.66
CA GLY A 68 -1.02 3.29 5.15
C GLY A 68 -1.89 2.79 4.00
N GLY A 69 -1.53 1.63 3.45
CA GLY A 69 -2.42 0.83 2.62
C GLY A 69 -3.66 0.44 3.42
N THR A 70 -4.73 1.23 3.32
CA THR A 70 -6.06 0.89 3.84
C THR A 70 -6.80 0.11 2.77
N GLY A 71 -6.21 -1.03 2.34
CA GLY A 71 -6.73 -1.93 1.32
C GLY A 71 -8.24 -2.04 1.43
N GLY A 72 -8.92 -1.50 0.42
CA GLY A 72 -10.33 -1.14 0.46
C GLY A 72 -11.21 -2.32 0.84
N LEU A 73 -12.07 -2.11 1.83
CA LEU A 73 -13.17 -3.02 2.15
C LEU A 73 -14.24 -2.88 1.06
N TYR A 74 -14.27 -3.87 0.17
CA TYR A 74 -15.44 -4.19 -0.65
C TYR A 74 -15.66 -5.69 -0.63
#